data_AF-A0A2D7JCM4-F1
#
_entry.id   AF-A0A2D7JCM4-F1
#
_cell.length_a   1.000
_cell.length_b   1.000
_cell.length_c   1.000
_cell.angle_alpha   90.00
_cell.angle_beta   90.00
_cell.angle_gamma   90.00
#
_symmetry.space_group_name_H-M   'P 1'
#
loop_
_entity.id
_entity.type
_entity.pdbx_description
1 polymer ?
#
loop_
_entity_poly.entity_id
_entity_poly.type
_entity_poly.pdbx_seq_one_letter_code
_entity_poly.pdbx_strand_id
1 'polypeptide(L)'
;MPIRWYGPADPSDPTYQHFERIVNLCLHGGVFAAVNSGSWFVQEMRHPFPSGSLSWITGLWAAVWIGQLILVIVKRPKTAD
;
A
#
# COMPACT_ATOMS: atom_id res chain seq x y z
N MET A 1 -14.63 25.80 7.36
CA MET A 1 -15.57 25.09 8.25
C MET A 1 -14.81 24.66 9.49
N PRO A 2 -15.39 24.73 10.71
CA PRO A 2 -14.70 24.24 11.90
C PRO A 2 -14.43 22.74 11.77
N ILE A 3 -13.23 22.31 12.18
CA ILE A 3 -12.86 20.89 12.22
C ILE A 3 -13.79 20.20 13.20
N ARG A 4 -14.65 19.29 12.70
CA ARG A 4 -15.45 18.41 13.55
C ARG A 4 -14.55 17.30 14.06
N TRP A 5 -14.28 17.31 15.37
CA TRP A 5 -13.64 16.20 16.04
C TRP A 5 -14.70 15.11 16.30
N TYR A 6 -14.71 14.06 15.48
CA TYR A 6 -15.76 13.02 15.49
C TYR A 6 -15.70 12.05 16.69
N GLY A 7 -14.84 12.30 17.67
CA GLY A 7 -14.58 11.37 18.77
C GLY A 7 -13.64 10.23 18.36
N PRO A 8 -13.38 9.26 19.26
CA PRO A 8 -12.55 8.10 18.94
C PRO A 8 -13.23 7.25 17.86
N ALA A 9 -12.45 6.81 16.86
CA ALA A 9 -12.96 5.95 15.80
C ALA A 9 -13.34 4.57 16.35
N ASP A 10 -14.44 4.01 15.89
CA ASP A 10 -14.85 2.64 16.19
C ASP A 10 -14.13 1.64 15.27
N PRO A 11 -13.24 0.79 15.78
CA PRO A 11 -12.51 -0.19 14.97
C PRO A 11 -13.42 -1.25 14.33
N SER A 12 -14.65 -1.42 14.84
CA SER A 12 -15.62 -2.38 14.33
C SER A 12 -16.46 -1.84 13.17
N ASP A 13 -16.45 -0.52 12.92
CA ASP A 13 -17.17 0.10 11.81
C ASP A 13 -16.58 -0.35 10.45
N PRO A 14 -17.37 -1.01 9.58
CA PRO A 14 -16.93 -1.42 8.25
C PRO A 14 -16.39 -0.27 7.38
N THR A 15 -16.92 0.93 7.56
CA THR A 15 -16.51 2.14 6.83
C THR A 15 -15.13 2.59 7.29
N TYR A 16 -14.93 2.68 8.61
CA TYR A 16 -13.63 3.00 9.20
C TYR A 16 -12.55 2.01 8.73
N GLN A 17 -12.81 0.71 8.84
CA GLN A 17 -11.86 -0.33 8.40
C GLN A 17 -11.56 -0.26 6.90
N HIS A 18 -12.53 0.15 6.07
CA HIS A 18 -12.28 0.31 4.63
C HIS A 18 -11.32 1.46 4.35
N PHE A 19 -11.51 2.61 5.02
CA PHE A 19 -10.57 3.73 4.93
C PHE A 19 -9.18 3.37 5.46
N GLU A 20 -9.10 2.63 6.56
CA GLU A 20 -7.84 2.10 7.08
C GLU A 20 -7.11 1.25 6.04
N ARG A 21 -7.83 0.33 5.35
CA ARG A 21 -7.27 -0.48 4.26
C ARG A 21 -6.76 0.39 3.10
N ILE A 22 -7.48 1.45 2.73
CA ILE A 22 -7.05 2.39 1.68
C ILE A 22 -5.78 3.15 2.09
N VAL A 23 -5.74 3.67 3.31
CA VAL A 23 -4.56 4.38 3.83
C VAL A 23 -3.35 3.45 3.85
N ASN A 24 -3.52 2.22 4.34
CA ASN A 24 -2.45 1.22 4.33
C ASN A 24 -1.99 0.91 2.90
N LEU A 25 -2.90 0.73 1.95
CA LEU A 25 -2.57 0.50 0.54
C LEU A 25 -1.73 1.67 -0.05
N CYS A 26 -2.15 2.90 0.19
CA CYS A 26 -1.45 4.09 -0.30
C CYS A 26 -0.08 4.25 0.35
N LEU A 27 0.03 4.05 1.65
CA LEU A 27 1.29 4.14 2.39
C LEU A 27 2.30 3.11 1.88
N HIS A 28 1.89 1.84 1.82
CA HIS A 28 2.77 0.77 1.32
C HIS A 28 3.08 0.94 -0.16
N GLY A 29 2.14 1.45 -0.97
CA GLY A 29 2.37 1.79 -2.37
C GLY A 29 3.42 2.90 -2.55
N GLY A 30 3.35 3.94 -1.72
CA GLY A 30 4.35 5.01 -1.72
C GLY A 30 5.74 4.51 -1.33
N VAL A 31 5.85 3.71 -0.27
CA VAL A 31 7.12 3.10 0.15
C VAL A 31 7.66 2.16 -0.93
N PHE A 32 6.79 1.32 -1.51
CA PHE A 32 7.14 0.43 -2.61
C PHE A 32 7.70 1.23 -3.79
N ALA A 33 7.01 2.30 -4.22
CA ALA A 33 7.45 3.13 -5.34
C ALA A 33 8.79 3.81 -5.06
N ALA A 34 8.96 4.42 -3.88
CA ALA A 34 10.19 5.13 -3.51
C ALA A 34 11.40 4.19 -3.42
N VAL A 35 11.24 3.04 -2.75
CA VAL A 35 12.35 2.09 -2.55
C VAL A 35 12.69 1.36 -3.84
N ASN A 36 11.70 0.89 -4.61
CA ASN A 36 11.99 0.16 -5.85
C ASN A 36 12.60 1.08 -6.90
N SER A 37 12.05 2.28 -7.11
CA SER A 37 12.64 3.23 -8.07
C SER A 37 14.07 3.63 -7.69
N GLY A 38 14.32 3.95 -6.41
CA GLY A 38 15.67 4.27 -5.92
C GLY A 38 16.64 3.09 -6.06
N SER A 39 16.19 1.87 -5.76
CA SER A 39 17.05 0.68 -5.87
C SER A 39 17.40 0.37 -7.32
N TRP A 40 16.45 0.49 -8.25
CA TRP A 40 16.71 0.31 -9.69
C TRP A 40 17.62 1.39 -10.25
N PHE A 41 17.44 2.64 -9.82
CA PHE A 41 18.34 3.74 -10.18
C PHE A 41 19.78 3.48 -9.72
N VAL A 42 19.97 3.09 -8.45
CA VAL A 42 21.30 2.75 -7.89
C VAL A 42 21.88 1.51 -8.58
N GLN A 43 21.03 0.53 -8.94
CA GLN A 43 21.44 -0.65 -9.68
C GLN A 43 22.06 -0.30 -11.04
N GLU A 44 21.49 0.66 -11.76
CA GLU A 44 22.02 1.09 -13.06
C GLU A 44 23.32 1.89 -12.93
N MET A 45 23.54 2.58 -11.81
CA MET A 45 24.75 3.39 -11.60
C MET A 45 25.99 2.57 -11.27
N ARG A 46 25.86 1.51 -10.47
CA ARG A 46 27.01 0.79 -9.88
C ARG A 46 26.87 -0.74 -9.89
N HIS A 47 25.74 -1.28 -10.33
CA HIS A 47 25.39 -2.70 -10.26
C HIS A 47 25.71 -3.39 -8.90
N PRO A 48 25.40 -2.78 -7.73
CA PRO A 48 25.72 -3.36 -6.43
C PRO A 48 24.95 -4.64 -6.10
N PHE A 49 23.79 -4.88 -6.70
CA PHE A 49 22.98 -6.06 -6.42
C PHE A 49 23.30 -7.22 -7.37
N PRO A 50 23.32 -8.47 -6.86
CA PRO A 50 23.46 -9.66 -7.69
C PRO A 50 22.39 -9.75 -8.77
N SER A 51 22.76 -10.27 -9.95
CA SER A 51 21.86 -10.44 -11.09
C SER A 51 20.57 -11.17 -10.69
N GLY A 52 19.42 -10.55 -10.97
CA GLY A 52 18.09 -11.12 -10.73
C GLY A 52 17.54 -10.98 -9.30
N SER A 53 18.37 -10.64 -8.31
CA SER A 53 17.90 -10.45 -6.93
C SER A 53 16.89 -9.30 -6.81
N LEU A 54 17.20 -8.17 -7.43
CA LEU A 54 16.35 -6.98 -7.41
C LEU A 54 15.00 -7.25 -8.09
N SER A 55 14.99 -7.98 -9.23
CA SER A 55 13.77 -8.38 -9.92
C SER A 55 12.87 -9.25 -9.05
N TRP A 56 13.44 -10.22 -8.32
CA TRP A 56 12.67 -11.06 -7.40
C TRP A 56 12.10 -10.29 -6.22
N ILE A 57 12.89 -9.39 -5.61
CA ILE A 57 12.44 -8.54 -4.49
C ILE A 57 11.31 -7.61 -4.95
N THR A 58 11.50 -6.90 -6.08
CA THR A 58 10.46 -6.05 -6.66
C THR A 58 9.20 -6.85 -6.98
N GLY A 59 9.34 -8.02 -7.60
CA GLY A 59 8.21 -8.87 -7.99
C GLY A 59 7.41 -9.40 -6.78
N LEU A 60 8.09 -9.95 -5.77
CA LEU A 60 7.44 -10.47 -4.57
C LEU A 60 6.74 -9.34 -3.78
N TRP A 61 7.40 -8.19 -3.64
CA TRP A 61 6.82 -7.06 -2.94
C TRP A 61 5.63 -6.46 -3.70
N ALA A 62 5.72 -6.38 -5.04
CA ALA A 62 4.59 -5.99 -5.89
C ALA A 62 3.40 -6.94 -5.71
N ALA A 63 3.63 -8.25 -5.64
CA ALA A 63 2.57 -9.24 -5.40
C ALA A 63 1.87 -9.01 -4.04
N VAL A 64 2.63 -8.70 -2.98
CA VAL A 64 2.06 -8.35 -1.66
C VAL A 64 1.21 -7.07 -1.76
N TRP A 65 1.69 -6.04 -2.45
CA TRP A 65 0.93 -4.80 -2.64
C TRP A 65 -0.36 -5.01 -3.44
N ILE A 66 -0.31 -5.81 -4.51
CA ILE A 66 -1.50 -6.22 -5.28
C ILE A 66 -2.48 -6.99 -4.38
N GLY A 67 -1.98 -7.86 -3.50
CA GLY A 67 -2.80 -8.55 -2.50
C GLY A 67 -3.56 -7.56 -1.60
N GLN A 68 -2.91 -6.49 -1.14
CA GLN A 68 -3.59 -5.43 -0.38
C GLN A 68 -4.67 -4.73 -1.21
N LEU A 69 -4.39 -4.42 -2.48
CA LEU A 69 -5.35 -3.80 -3.39
C LEU A 69 -6.60 -4.69 -3.55
N ILE A 70 -6.40 -5.99 -3.76
CA ILE A 70 -7.51 -6.96 -3.87
C ILE A 70 -8.35 -6.94 -2.58
N LEU A 71 -7.72 -6.93 -1.41
CA LEU A 71 -8.43 -6.88 -0.13
C LEU A 71 -9.24 -5.59 0.05
N VAL A 72 -8.73 -4.44 -0.41
CA VAL A 72 -9.47 -3.18 -0.40
C VAL A 72 -10.75 -3.28 -1.25
N ILE A 73 -10.64 -3.86 -2.45
CA ILE A 73 -11.76 -4.01 -3.39
C ILE A 73 -12.79 -5.01 -2.86
N VAL A 74 -12.34 -6.20 -2.44
CA VAL A 74 -13.21 -7.29 -1.98
C VAL A 74 -13.95 -6.93 -0.69
N LYS A 75 -13.26 -6.26 0.25
CA LYS A 75 -13.85 -5.85 1.55
C LYS A 75 -14.44 -4.44 1.53
N ARG A 76 -14.89 -3.97 0.37
CA ARG A 76 -15.61 -2.69 0.28
C ARG A 76 -16.99 -2.83 0.93
N PRO A 77 -17.36 -1.96 1.90
CA PRO A 77 -18.70 -1.99 2.48
C PRO A 77 -19.74 -1.67 1.40
N LYS A 78 -20.87 -2.36 1.44
CA LYS A 78 -22.02 -2.05 0.58
C LYS A 78 -22.65 -0.75 1.09
N THR A 79 -22.97 0.17 0.18
CA THR A 79 -23.82 1.31 0.52
C THR A 79 -25.16 0.76 0.97
N ALA A 80 -25.67 1.21 2.13
CA ALA A 80 -27.05 0.94 2.50
C ALA A 80 -27.94 1.78 1.58
N ASP A 81 -28.76 1.13 0.76
CA ASP A 81 -29.81 1.77 -0.05
C ASP A 81 -30.95 2.28 0.84
#